data_AF-A0A517R7M5-F1
#
_entry.id   AF-A0A517R7M5-F1
#
_cell.length_a   1.000
_cell.length_b   1.000
_cell.length_c   1.000
_cell.angle_alpha   90.00
_cell.angle_beta   90.00
_cell.angle_gamma   90.00
#
_symmetry.space_group_name_H-M   'P 1'
#
loop_
_entity.id
_entity.type
_entity.pdbx_description
1 polymer ?
#
loop_
_entity_poly.entity_id
_entity_poly.type
_entity_poly.pdbx_seq_one_letter_code
_entity_poly.pdbx_strand_id
1 'polypeptide(L)'
;MTLAARLVGLSCLSLAMLAVFVAMPREAFSEDKVAMYKIDFDDLDGETKLDDGDIIKVTVSERPEALGRAENICYVELRTQKKMWWKGIVMHPKGKDYVKVVEVTDSTQLSQNEVFDTDFDKRFTLSKAKGLGVHTNVYEITDFKDHLEPNKIYRFTWISD
;
A
#
# COMPACT_ATOMS: atom_id res chain seq x y z
N MET A 1 -28.82 -59.87 44.44
CA MET A 1 -30.02 -59.02 44.59
C MET A 1 -29.52 -57.68 45.11
N THR A 2 -29.59 -56.52 44.46
CA THR A 2 -30.37 -56.03 43.32
C THR A 2 -29.68 -54.76 42.80
N LEU A 3 -29.77 -54.51 41.48
CA LEU A 3 -29.39 -53.29 40.76
C LEU A 3 -29.87 -51.99 41.43
N ALA A 4 -29.09 -50.91 41.29
CA ALA A 4 -29.62 -49.59 40.91
C ALA A 4 -28.51 -48.70 40.31
N ALA A 5 -28.62 -48.45 39.01
CA ALA A 5 -27.88 -47.46 38.25
C ALA A 5 -28.41 -46.05 38.53
N ARG A 6 -27.55 -45.02 38.51
CA ARG A 6 -27.91 -43.66 38.03
C ARG A 6 -26.73 -42.98 37.33
N LEU A 7 -26.88 -42.82 36.02
CA LEU A 7 -26.29 -41.77 35.19
C LEU A 7 -26.68 -40.37 35.70
N VAL A 8 -25.92 -39.36 35.26
CA VAL A 8 -26.26 -37.95 34.93
C VAL A 8 -25.12 -37.06 35.49
N GLY A 9 -24.41 -36.24 34.73
CA GLY A 9 -24.49 -35.92 33.32
C GLY A 9 -23.24 -35.14 32.89
N LEU A 10 -22.78 -35.39 31.67
CA LEU A 10 -21.89 -34.48 30.94
C LEU A 10 -22.64 -33.17 30.73
N SER A 11 -22.14 -32.06 31.26
CA SER A 11 -22.51 -30.74 30.77
C SER A 11 -21.43 -30.29 29.79
N CYS A 12 -21.77 -30.38 28.51
CA CYS A 12 -21.03 -29.76 27.42
C CYS A 12 -21.08 -28.24 27.59
N LEU A 13 -20.04 -27.64 28.17
CA LEU A 13 -19.74 -26.23 27.92
C LEU A 13 -19.21 -26.11 26.49
N SER A 14 -20.13 -26.02 25.53
CA SER A 14 -19.81 -25.45 24.22
C SER A 14 -19.65 -23.94 24.42
N LEU A 15 -18.41 -23.50 24.52
CA LEU A 15 -18.09 -22.07 24.42
C LEU A 15 -18.43 -21.66 22.99
N ALA A 16 -19.61 -21.05 22.82
CA ALA A 16 -19.99 -20.43 21.57
C ALA A 16 -19.01 -19.30 21.28
N MET A 17 -18.05 -19.55 20.39
CA MET A 17 -17.18 -18.55 19.84
C MET A 17 -18.05 -17.66 18.94
N LEU A 18 -18.53 -16.55 19.49
CA LEU A 18 -19.25 -15.54 18.75
C LEU A 18 -18.25 -14.89 17.78
N ALA A 19 -18.15 -15.43 16.57
CA ALA A 19 -17.42 -14.81 15.48
C ALA A 19 -18.18 -13.54 15.09
N VAL A 20 -17.82 -12.41 15.70
CA VAL A 20 -18.22 -11.09 15.22
C VAL A 20 -17.48 -10.88 13.91
N PHE A 21 -18.09 -11.31 12.81
CA PHE A 21 -17.77 -10.75 11.50
C PHE A 21 -18.21 -9.30 11.52
N VAL A 22 -17.34 -8.42 12.01
CA VAL A 22 -17.41 -7.02 11.61
C VAL A 22 -17.12 -7.08 10.11
N ALA A 23 -18.18 -7.01 9.30
CA ALA A 23 -18.03 -6.68 7.91
C ALA A 23 -17.34 -5.31 7.90
N MET A 24 -16.02 -5.32 7.70
CA MET A 24 -15.28 -4.08 7.52
C MET A 24 -15.95 -3.37 6.35
N PRO A 25 -16.40 -2.12 6.53
CA PRO A 25 -16.99 -1.37 5.44
C PRO A 25 -16.00 -1.40 4.27
N ARG A 26 -16.50 -1.71 3.07
CA ARG A 26 -15.78 -1.55 1.81
C ARG A 26 -15.04 -0.22 1.90
N GLU A 27 -13.70 -0.27 1.97
CA GLU A 27 -12.87 0.87 2.33
C GLU A 27 -13.26 2.08 1.47
N ALA A 28 -13.97 3.01 2.09
CA ALA A 28 -14.21 4.31 1.52
C ALA A 28 -12.88 5.04 1.62
N PHE A 29 -12.11 5.02 0.54
CA PHE A 29 -11.10 6.05 0.34
C PHE A 29 -11.81 7.39 0.48
N SER A 30 -11.24 8.28 1.29
CA SER A 30 -11.75 9.65 1.39
C SER A 30 -11.82 10.22 -0.04
N GLU A 31 -12.98 10.77 -0.42
CA GLU A 31 -13.19 11.45 -1.70
C GLU A 31 -12.35 12.74 -1.83
N ASP A 32 -11.53 13.08 -0.83
CA ASP A 32 -10.48 14.08 -0.97
C ASP A 32 -9.38 13.57 -1.91
N LYS A 33 -9.62 13.79 -3.20
CA LYS A 33 -8.76 13.53 -4.37
C LYS A 33 -7.41 14.29 -4.35
N VAL A 34 -7.13 15.01 -3.27
CA VAL A 34 -5.97 15.89 -3.11
C VAL A 34 -5.12 15.32 -1.98
N ALA A 35 -3.83 15.13 -2.25
CA ALA A 35 -2.90 14.74 -1.21
C ALA A 35 -2.79 15.84 -0.16
N MET A 36 -2.56 15.47 1.10
CA MET A 36 -2.40 16.43 2.19
C MET A 36 -1.18 17.33 1.98
N TYR A 37 -0.10 16.77 1.45
CA TYR A 37 1.18 17.44 1.23
C TYR A 37 1.64 17.26 -0.21
N LYS A 38 2.46 18.19 -0.67
CA LYS A 38 3.19 18.11 -1.94
C LYS A 38 4.66 18.01 -1.62
N ILE A 39 5.34 17.09 -2.29
CA ILE A 39 6.77 16.82 -2.08
C ILE A 39 7.44 16.69 -3.44
N ASP A 40 8.74 16.93 -3.47
CA ASP A 40 9.56 16.68 -4.65
C ASP A 40 10.15 15.28 -4.58
N PHE A 41 10.53 14.72 -5.72
CA PHE A 41 11.05 13.35 -5.80
C PHE A 41 12.35 13.20 -5.02
N ASP A 42 13.16 14.25 -4.98
CA ASP A 42 14.42 14.30 -4.23
C ASP A 42 14.23 14.26 -2.70
N ASP A 43 13.02 14.58 -2.18
CA ASP A 43 12.70 14.42 -0.76
C ASP A 43 12.61 12.93 -0.34
N LEU A 44 12.58 12.01 -1.31
CA LEU A 44 12.49 10.56 -1.09
C LEU A 44 13.87 9.89 -1.03
N ASP A 45 14.82 10.49 -0.33
CA ASP A 45 16.21 10.05 -0.21
C ASP A 45 16.45 8.97 0.87
N GLY A 46 15.49 8.81 1.79
CA GLY A 46 15.58 7.92 2.96
C GLY A 46 16.21 8.55 4.21
N GLU A 47 16.46 9.84 4.19
CA GLU A 47 17.02 10.64 5.29
C GLU A 47 16.08 11.79 5.69
N THR A 48 15.42 12.39 4.70
CA THR A 48 14.45 13.47 4.87
C THR A 48 13.20 12.97 5.59
N LYS A 49 12.85 13.68 6.66
CA LYS A 49 11.61 13.46 7.39
C LYS A 49 10.52 14.33 6.79
N LEU A 50 9.53 13.69 6.18
CA LEU A 50 8.41 14.35 5.52
C LEU A 50 7.42 14.93 6.55
N ASP A 51 6.51 15.78 6.09
CA ASP A 51 5.57 16.54 6.95
C ASP A 51 4.69 15.67 7.85
N ASP A 52 4.34 14.47 7.40
CA ASP A 52 3.55 13.53 8.21
C ASP A 52 4.40 12.70 9.19
N GLY A 53 5.71 12.91 9.19
CA GLY A 53 6.69 12.19 10.00
C GLY A 53 7.31 10.97 9.34
N ASP A 54 6.85 10.59 8.14
CA ASP A 54 7.38 9.44 7.40
C ASP A 54 8.82 9.69 6.93
N ILE A 55 9.56 8.59 6.76
CA ILE A 55 10.82 8.57 6.01
C ILE A 55 10.66 7.53 4.91
N ILE A 56 10.87 7.96 3.66
CA ILE A 56 10.67 7.15 2.47
C ILE A 56 11.92 7.25 1.61
N LYS A 57 12.36 6.12 1.05
CA LYS A 57 13.47 6.07 0.12
C LYS A 57 13.03 5.55 -1.23
N VAL A 58 13.38 6.24 -2.30
CA VAL A 58 13.31 5.71 -3.66
C VAL A 58 14.70 5.30 -4.13
N THR A 59 14.80 4.08 -4.65
CA THR A 59 15.98 3.65 -5.40
C THR A 59 15.59 3.39 -6.84
N VAL A 60 16.35 3.93 -7.77
CA VAL A 60 16.18 3.71 -9.20
C VAL A 60 17.23 2.73 -9.69
N SER A 61 16.82 1.68 -10.39
CA SER A 61 17.73 0.71 -11.00
C SER A 61 17.30 0.34 -12.42
N GLU A 62 18.25 -0.09 -13.24
CA GLU A 62 17.94 -0.65 -14.56
C GLU A 62 17.12 -1.94 -14.43
N ARG A 63 16.18 -2.13 -15.36
CA ARG A 63 15.51 -3.41 -15.52
C ARG A 63 16.52 -4.45 -16.06
N PRO A 64 16.59 -5.66 -15.47
CA PRO A 64 17.44 -6.71 -16.00
C PRO A 64 17.13 -7.03 -17.46
N GLU A 65 18.14 -7.04 -18.34
CA GLU A 65 17.97 -7.31 -19.77
C GLU A 65 17.32 -8.66 -20.07
N ALA A 66 17.49 -9.64 -19.17
CA ALA A 66 16.89 -10.97 -19.27
C ALA A 66 15.35 -10.97 -19.28
N LEU A 67 14.71 -9.87 -18.86
CA LEU A 67 13.25 -9.70 -18.89
C LEU A 67 12.76 -9.06 -20.21
N GLY A 68 13.67 -8.77 -21.14
CA GLY A 68 13.41 -8.00 -22.35
C GLY A 68 13.36 -6.49 -22.08
N ARG A 69 13.62 -5.69 -23.12
CA ARG A 69 13.40 -4.24 -23.07
C ARG A 69 12.00 -3.93 -23.56
N ALA A 70 11.25 -3.16 -22.79
CA ALA A 70 10.00 -2.58 -23.22
C ALA A 70 10.24 -1.07 -23.31
N GLU A 71 10.20 -0.51 -24.52
CA GLU A 71 10.59 0.88 -24.78
C GLU A 71 9.67 1.90 -24.10
N ASN A 72 8.53 1.46 -23.58
CA ASN A 72 7.45 2.31 -23.08
C ASN A 72 6.92 1.92 -21.69
N ILE A 73 7.69 1.14 -20.90
CA ILE A 73 7.26 0.69 -19.57
C ILE A 73 8.36 0.98 -18.55
N CYS A 74 7.97 1.50 -17.39
CA CYS A 74 8.77 1.43 -16.17
C CYS A 74 8.05 0.60 -15.11
N TYR A 75 8.78 0.21 -14.07
CA TYR A 75 8.25 -0.58 -12.96
C TYR A 75 8.23 0.25 -11.70
N VAL A 76 7.11 0.25 -11.01
CA VAL A 76 6.99 0.85 -9.68
C VAL A 76 6.87 -0.27 -8.66
N GLU A 77 7.71 -0.21 -7.64
CA GLU A 77 7.74 -1.16 -6.56
C GLU A 77 7.50 -0.47 -5.22
N LEU A 78 6.80 -1.13 -4.32
CA LEU A 78 6.57 -0.69 -2.96
C LEU A 78 6.98 -1.77 -1.97
N ARG A 79 7.73 -1.36 -0.94
CA ARG A 79 8.12 -2.18 0.19
C ARG A 79 8.03 -1.37 1.48
N THR A 80 7.78 -2.06 2.59
CA THR A 80 7.96 -1.52 3.95
C THR A 80 9.13 -2.23 4.63
N GLN A 81 9.86 -1.53 5.50
CA GLN A 81 10.95 -2.15 6.27
C GLN A 81 10.46 -2.96 7.47
N LYS A 82 9.29 -2.60 8.00
CA LYS A 82 8.65 -3.23 9.15
C LYS A 82 7.20 -3.51 8.81
N LYS A 83 6.55 -4.40 9.56
CA LYS A 83 5.09 -4.54 9.47
C LYS A 83 4.47 -3.19 9.85
N MET A 84 3.79 -2.60 8.89
CA MET A 84 3.14 -1.31 8.98
C MET A 84 1.72 -1.46 8.46
N TRP A 85 0.86 -0.52 8.85
CA TRP A 85 -0.46 -0.41 8.25
C TRP A 85 -0.37 -0.19 6.74
N TRP A 86 -1.49 -0.37 6.06
CA TRP A 86 -1.58 -0.29 4.61
C TRP A 86 -0.84 0.95 4.04
N LYS A 87 -0.01 0.71 3.02
CA LYS A 87 0.65 1.71 2.19
C LYS A 87 0.29 1.45 0.73
N GLY A 88 0.18 2.50 -0.06
CA GLY A 88 -0.07 2.39 -1.49
C GLY A 88 0.55 3.52 -2.29
N ILE A 89 0.90 3.20 -3.54
CA ILE A 89 1.18 4.20 -4.57
C ILE A 89 -0.04 4.23 -5.48
N VAL A 90 -0.60 5.41 -5.64
CA VAL A 90 -1.86 5.62 -6.34
C VAL A 90 -1.64 6.60 -7.47
N MET A 91 -2.19 6.28 -8.63
CA MET A 91 -2.14 7.10 -9.83
C MET A 91 -3.51 7.71 -10.08
N HIS A 92 -3.57 9.00 -10.43
CA HIS A 92 -4.82 9.72 -10.68
C HIS A 92 -4.93 10.13 -12.15
N PRO A 93 -5.61 9.36 -13.01
CA PRO A 93 -5.85 9.74 -14.39
C PRO A 93 -6.75 10.97 -14.47
N LYS A 94 -6.54 11.85 -15.46
CA LYS A 94 -7.39 13.02 -15.69
C LYS A 94 -8.86 12.58 -15.87
N GLY A 95 -9.75 13.12 -15.03
CA GLY A 95 -11.19 12.93 -15.15
C GLY A 95 -11.71 11.52 -14.84
N LYS A 96 -10.90 10.66 -14.19
CA LYS A 96 -11.32 9.31 -13.77
C LYS A 96 -11.05 9.09 -12.28
N ASP A 97 -11.60 8.00 -11.76
CA ASP A 97 -11.24 7.47 -10.46
C ASP A 97 -9.76 7.05 -10.45
N TYR A 98 -9.17 7.06 -9.26
CA TYR A 98 -7.77 6.71 -9.09
C TYR A 98 -7.53 5.23 -9.39
N VAL A 99 -6.28 4.91 -9.74
CA VAL A 99 -5.79 3.56 -9.99
C VAL A 99 -4.74 3.26 -8.93
N LYS A 100 -4.96 2.23 -8.12
CA LYS A 100 -3.89 1.73 -7.25
C LYS A 100 -2.82 1.09 -8.14
N VAL A 101 -1.59 1.58 -8.03
CA VAL A 101 -0.45 1.04 -8.78
C VAL A 101 0.10 -0.15 -8.00
N VAL A 102 0.50 0.07 -6.75
CA VAL A 102 1.01 -0.97 -5.84
C VAL A 102 0.52 -0.71 -4.43
N GLU A 103 0.33 -1.77 -3.66
CA GLU A 103 -0.03 -1.69 -2.24
C GLU A 103 0.64 -2.79 -1.41
N VAL A 104 0.84 -2.52 -0.12
CA VAL A 104 1.37 -3.44 0.88
C VAL A 104 0.59 -3.25 2.18
N THR A 105 0.13 -4.35 2.79
CA THR A 105 -0.58 -4.35 4.08
C THR A 105 0.05 -5.37 5.01
N ASP A 106 0.43 -4.96 6.24
CA ASP A 106 0.91 -5.85 7.31
C ASP A 106 2.01 -6.84 6.89
N SER A 107 2.76 -6.47 5.85
CA SER A 107 3.74 -7.29 5.17
C SER A 107 4.97 -6.46 4.87
N THR A 108 6.12 -7.11 4.82
CA THR A 108 7.39 -6.53 4.35
C THR A 108 7.73 -7.01 2.93
N GLN A 109 6.82 -7.75 2.30
CA GLN A 109 6.98 -8.22 0.94
C GLN A 109 6.95 -7.06 -0.04
N LEU A 110 7.69 -7.24 -1.13
CA LEU A 110 7.71 -6.33 -2.25
C LEU A 110 6.42 -6.49 -3.06
N SER A 111 5.76 -5.37 -3.37
CA SER A 111 4.67 -5.28 -4.33
C SER A 111 5.19 -4.55 -5.57
N GLN A 112 4.82 -4.99 -6.77
CA GLN A 112 5.34 -4.46 -8.04
C GLN A 112 4.21 -4.33 -9.06
N ASN A 113 4.25 -3.29 -9.87
CA ASN A 113 3.38 -3.14 -11.03
C ASN A 113 4.08 -2.38 -12.16
N GLU A 114 3.54 -2.51 -13.37
CA GLU A 114 3.98 -1.82 -14.57
C GLU A 114 3.27 -0.46 -14.69
N VAL A 115 4.02 0.54 -15.16
CA VAL A 115 3.51 1.87 -15.50
C VAL A 115 3.93 2.16 -16.93
N PHE A 116 2.95 2.48 -17.77
CA PHE A 116 3.20 2.76 -19.19
C PHE A 116 3.58 4.23 -19.39
N ASP A 117 4.33 4.52 -20.45
CA ASP A 117 4.68 5.89 -20.86
C ASP A 117 3.47 6.84 -20.93
N THR A 118 2.33 6.35 -21.45
CA THR A 118 1.05 7.08 -21.51
C THR A 118 0.49 7.46 -20.14
N ASP A 119 1.04 6.88 -19.08
CA ASP A 119 0.69 7.14 -17.69
C ASP A 119 1.62 8.16 -17.01
N PHE A 120 2.76 8.52 -17.62
CA PHE A 120 3.79 9.34 -16.97
C PHE A 120 3.30 10.77 -16.65
N ASP A 121 2.39 11.31 -17.46
CA ASP A 121 1.78 12.63 -17.24
C ASP A 121 0.70 12.67 -16.12
N LYS A 122 0.46 11.53 -15.44
CA LYS A 122 -0.56 11.44 -14.39
C LYS A 122 0.02 11.85 -13.03
N ARG A 123 -0.85 12.20 -12.09
CA ARG A 123 -0.44 12.51 -10.72
C ARG A 123 -0.24 11.21 -9.95
N PHE A 124 0.89 11.09 -9.25
CA PHE A 124 1.19 9.98 -8.37
C PHE A 124 1.14 10.44 -6.92
N THR A 125 0.41 9.70 -6.09
CA THR A 125 0.31 9.96 -4.66
C THR A 125 0.77 8.76 -3.85
N LEU A 126 1.49 9.04 -2.78
CA LEU A 126 1.82 8.09 -1.72
C LEU A 126 0.70 8.14 -0.69
N SER A 127 0.08 6.98 -0.46
CA SER A 127 -1.09 6.84 0.38
C SER A 127 -0.80 5.91 1.54
N LYS A 128 -1.41 6.18 2.70
CA LYS A 128 -1.32 5.31 3.87
C LYS A 128 -2.62 5.24 4.63
N ALA A 129 -2.82 4.16 5.37
CA ALA A 129 -3.89 4.07 6.35
C ALA A 129 -3.59 5.01 7.52
N LYS A 130 -4.57 5.83 7.86
CA LYS A 130 -4.58 6.72 9.03
C LYS A 130 -5.51 6.15 10.10
N GLY A 131 -5.69 6.88 11.20
CA GLY A 131 -6.55 6.46 12.31
C GLY A 131 -7.89 5.89 11.84
N LEU A 132 -8.33 4.80 12.47
CA LEU A 132 -9.52 4.02 12.09
C LEU A 132 -9.45 3.32 10.72
N GLY A 133 -8.25 3.13 10.15
CA GLY A 133 -8.04 2.40 8.89
C GLY A 133 -8.39 3.20 7.63
N VAL A 134 -8.55 4.52 7.74
CA VAL A 134 -8.93 5.35 6.60
C VAL A 134 -7.74 5.52 5.63
N HIS A 135 -7.89 5.05 4.40
CA HIS A 135 -6.89 5.21 3.35
C HIS A 135 -6.87 6.65 2.86
N THR A 136 -5.71 7.30 3.05
CA THR A 136 -5.53 8.73 2.83
C THR A 136 -4.39 8.95 1.83
N ASN A 137 -4.61 9.81 0.83
CA ASN A 137 -3.54 10.33 -0.01
C ASN A 137 -2.72 11.31 0.83
N VAL A 138 -1.49 10.95 1.21
CA VAL A 138 -0.68 11.79 2.11
C VAL A 138 0.21 12.72 1.31
N TYR A 139 0.96 12.19 0.34
CA TYR A 139 1.91 12.97 -0.45
C TYR A 139 1.57 12.89 -1.94
N GLU A 140 1.61 14.02 -2.64
CA GLU A 140 1.67 14.11 -4.10
C GLU A 140 3.12 14.41 -4.50
N ILE A 141 3.72 13.58 -5.34
CA ILE A 141 5.09 13.80 -5.84
C ILE A 141 4.99 14.69 -7.08
N THR A 142 5.36 15.96 -6.96
CA THR A 142 4.99 17.01 -7.93
C THR A 142 5.77 16.96 -9.24
N ASP A 143 6.98 16.44 -9.19
CA ASP A 143 7.96 16.38 -10.27
C ASP A 143 8.22 14.94 -10.74
N PHE A 144 7.50 13.92 -10.22
CA PHE A 144 7.82 12.52 -10.49
C PHE A 144 7.90 12.16 -11.98
N LYS A 145 7.03 12.77 -12.80
CA LYS A 145 7.01 12.60 -14.25
C LYS A 145 8.34 12.95 -14.92
N ASP A 146 9.08 13.91 -14.36
CA ASP A 146 10.35 14.40 -14.91
C ASP A 146 11.49 13.43 -14.59
N HIS A 147 11.26 12.51 -13.65
CA HIS A 147 12.17 11.43 -13.29
C HIS A 147 11.81 10.08 -13.92
N LEU A 148 10.61 9.91 -14.49
CA LEU A 148 10.14 8.64 -15.05
C LEU A 148 10.80 8.35 -16.40
N GLU A 149 11.57 7.27 -16.44
CA GLU A 149 12.25 6.77 -17.63
C GLU A 149 11.82 5.32 -17.92
N PRO A 150 11.64 4.95 -19.21
CA PRO A 150 11.41 3.57 -19.60
C PRO A 150 12.55 2.65 -19.17
N ASN A 151 12.24 1.37 -18.94
CA ASN A 151 13.17 0.32 -18.51
C ASN A 151 13.87 0.57 -17.16
N LYS A 152 13.33 1.45 -16.32
CA LYS A 152 13.74 1.60 -14.93
C LYS A 152 12.78 0.91 -13.97
N ILE A 153 13.31 0.62 -12.78
CA ILE A 153 12.56 0.18 -11.61
C ILE A 153 12.69 1.26 -10.55
N TYR A 154 11.56 1.87 -10.16
CA TYR A 154 11.43 2.84 -9.07
C TYR A 154 10.93 2.11 -7.84
N ARG A 155 11.83 1.79 -6.91
CA ARG A 155 11.48 1.09 -5.68
C ARG A 155 11.34 2.06 -4.52
N PHE A 156 10.12 2.26 -4.08
CA PHE A 156 9.73 3.00 -2.89
C PHE A 156 9.84 2.09 -1.68
N THR A 157 10.64 2.48 -0.71
CA THR A 157 10.80 1.80 0.58
C THR A 157 10.32 2.73 1.68
N TRP A 158 9.19 2.39 2.30
CA TRP A 158 8.70 3.06 3.51
C TRP A 158 9.53 2.59 4.71
N ILE A 159 10.33 3.49 5.28
CA ILE A 159 11.31 3.19 6.33
C ILE A 159 10.68 3.37 7.71
N SER A 160 9.94 4.46 7.90
CA SER A 160 9.21 4.79 9.14
C SER A 160 7.89 5.50 8.87
N ASP A 161 6.99 5.39 9.85
CA ASP A 161 5.71 6.07 9.95
C ASP A 161 5.75 7.26 10.90
#